data_AF-A0A918JQI1-F1
#
_entry.id   AF-A0A918JQI1-F1
#
_cell.length_a   1.000
_cell.length_b   1.000
_cell.length_c   1.000
_cell.angle_alpha   90.00
_cell.angle_beta   90.00
_cell.angle_gamma   90.00
#
_symmetry.space_group_name_H-M   'P 1'
#
loop_
_entity.id
_entity.type
_entity.pdbx_description
1 polymer ?
#
loop_
_entity_poly.entity_id
_entity_poly.type
_entity_poly.pdbx_seq_one_letter_code
_entity_poly.pdbx_strand_id
1 'polypeptide(L)'
;MDEWLKILPSFLSAGASVAAAITAIFALKITRESKLLATRSALATHHSSAALQLTLAVEELKPHIFKISQFAYDSLVDWTREIQKYDNRSFAGKDPRPLRHVLFDTAEMLTSHAQAATNGSGYIHNVMFEIVRSGGPISSEGEFEELLKQADHCCSSFESVFGQPSPKEKINDAKAFRWSFFQCHARVSPHQWSETWNRAWSENGRLAQLEKMLISFRPEFERVKRSLLIEESKLANTVFPLEQNGQLFSKFRSLKKVLNTLLIDCDLDKLSFYRNSSADDDPLELVLYTFGAMELLSQLEDDICSIQE
;
A
#
# COMPACT_ATOMS: atom_id res chain seq x y z
N MET A 1 -23.98 -81.42 -3.01
CA MET A 1 -24.54 -80.27 -3.78
C MET A 1 -25.15 -79.21 -2.86
N ASP A 2 -25.61 -79.55 -1.65
CA ASP A 2 -26.33 -78.64 -0.75
C ASP A 2 -25.50 -77.60 0.01
N GLU A 3 -24.17 -77.75 0.07
CA GLU A 3 -23.29 -76.84 0.81
C GLU A 3 -23.04 -75.51 0.06
N TRP A 4 -22.96 -75.57 -1.26
CA TRP A 4 -22.83 -74.39 -2.13
C TRP A 4 -24.08 -73.49 -2.11
N LEU A 5 -25.27 -74.09 -2.01
CA LEU A 5 -26.55 -73.38 -1.91
C LEU A 5 -26.70 -72.59 -0.60
N LYS A 6 -25.98 -72.97 0.47
CA LYS A 6 -25.96 -72.26 1.76
C LYS A 6 -24.95 -71.11 1.80
N ILE A 7 -23.90 -71.17 0.99
CA ILE A 7 -22.81 -70.17 0.94
C ILE A 7 -23.12 -69.05 -0.08
N LEU A 8 -23.89 -69.36 -1.13
CA LEU A 8 -24.28 -68.41 -2.17
C LEU A 8 -25.03 -67.15 -1.64
N PRO A 9 -26.01 -67.27 -0.72
CA PRO A 9 -26.75 -66.12 -0.21
C PRO A 9 -25.89 -65.18 0.65
N SER A 10 -24.95 -65.73 1.42
CA SER A 10 -24.04 -64.97 2.27
C SER A 10 -22.95 -64.26 1.47
N PHE A 11 -22.44 -64.86 0.39
CA PHE A 11 -21.56 -64.18 -0.58
C PHE A 11 -22.28 -63.07 -1.35
N LEU A 12 -23.51 -63.33 -1.82
CA LEU A 12 -24.33 -62.33 -2.50
C LEU A 12 -24.73 -61.19 -1.54
N SER A 13 -25.01 -61.49 -0.27
CA SER A 13 -25.29 -60.50 0.77
C SER A 13 -24.06 -59.66 1.11
N ALA A 14 -22.88 -60.28 1.28
CA ALA A 14 -21.63 -59.55 1.51
C ALA A 14 -21.25 -58.67 0.31
N GLY A 15 -21.39 -59.19 -0.92
CA GLY A 15 -21.21 -58.42 -2.15
C GLY A 15 -22.19 -57.25 -2.28
N ALA A 16 -23.46 -57.46 -1.92
CA ALA A 16 -24.47 -56.41 -1.87
C ALA A 16 -24.14 -55.35 -0.79
N SER A 17 -23.64 -55.75 0.38
CA SER A 17 -23.20 -54.80 1.42
C SER A 17 -22.00 -53.96 0.99
N VAL A 18 -21.02 -54.54 0.30
CA VAL A 18 -19.88 -53.80 -0.27
C VAL A 18 -20.36 -52.83 -1.36
N ALA A 19 -21.24 -53.28 -2.25
CA ALA A 19 -21.83 -52.41 -3.28
C ALA A 19 -22.66 -51.26 -2.66
N ALA A 20 -23.42 -51.53 -1.61
CA ALA A 20 -24.18 -50.52 -0.87
C ALA A 20 -23.27 -49.50 -0.18
N ALA A 21 -22.16 -49.93 0.44
CA ALA A 21 -21.18 -49.06 1.06
C ALA A 21 -20.49 -48.14 0.03
N ILE A 22 -20.10 -48.69 -1.13
CA ILE A 22 -19.53 -47.91 -2.24
C ILE A 22 -20.55 -46.88 -2.73
N THR A 23 -21.81 -47.28 -2.90
CA THR A 23 -22.90 -46.39 -3.34
C THR A 23 -23.15 -45.27 -2.32
N ALA A 24 -23.11 -45.57 -1.03
CA ALA A 24 -23.25 -44.56 0.04
C ALA A 24 -22.09 -43.54 0.03
N ILE A 25 -20.86 -43.98 -0.24
CA ILE A 25 -19.70 -43.08 -0.38
C ILE A 25 -19.87 -42.17 -1.60
N PHE A 26 -20.26 -42.71 -2.76
CA PHE A 26 -20.54 -41.91 -3.95
C PHE A 26 -21.71 -40.93 -3.74
N ALA A 27 -22.80 -41.37 -3.08
CA ALA A 27 -23.93 -40.52 -2.75
C ALA A 27 -23.54 -39.38 -1.80
N LEU A 28 -22.68 -39.64 -0.82
CA LEU A 28 -22.13 -38.62 0.08
C LEU A 28 -21.26 -37.61 -0.68
N LYS A 29 -20.42 -38.09 -1.61
CA LYS A 29 -19.58 -37.23 -2.46
C LYS A 29 -20.45 -36.32 -3.34
N ILE A 30 -21.43 -36.89 -4.04
CA ILE A 30 -22.37 -36.14 -4.88
C ILE A 30 -23.15 -35.13 -4.05
N THR A 31 -23.61 -35.50 -2.85
CA THR A 31 -24.35 -34.59 -1.96
C THR A 31 -23.46 -33.42 -1.49
N ARG A 32 -22.18 -33.67 -1.19
CA ARG A 32 -21.22 -32.60 -0.86
C ARG A 32 -20.99 -31.65 -2.03
N GLU A 33 -20.82 -32.19 -3.24
CA GLU A 33 -20.65 -31.40 -4.46
C GLU A 33 -21.91 -30.57 -4.78
N SER A 34 -23.10 -31.17 -4.70
CA SER A 34 -24.38 -30.47 -4.90
C SER A 34 -24.63 -29.40 -3.84
N LYS A 35 -24.31 -29.67 -2.56
CA LYS A 35 -24.40 -28.66 -1.50
C LYS A 35 -23.45 -27.50 -1.78
N LEU A 36 -22.20 -27.78 -2.17
CA LEU A 36 -21.23 -26.76 -2.53
C LEU A 36 -21.72 -25.90 -3.72
N LEU A 37 -22.27 -26.55 -4.76
CA LEU A 37 -22.82 -25.86 -5.93
C LEU A 37 -24.01 -24.98 -5.55
N ALA A 38 -24.93 -25.48 -4.73
CA ALA A 38 -26.07 -24.74 -4.23
C ALA A 38 -25.63 -23.53 -3.39
N THR A 39 -24.64 -23.70 -2.51
CA THR A 39 -24.07 -22.60 -1.72
C THR A 39 -23.41 -21.55 -2.62
N ARG A 40 -22.63 -21.96 -3.64
CA ARG A 40 -22.02 -21.02 -4.59
C ARG A 40 -23.07 -20.27 -5.41
N SER A 41 -24.11 -20.95 -5.88
CA SER A 41 -25.21 -20.32 -6.61
C SER A 41 -25.97 -19.34 -5.74
N ALA A 42 -26.24 -19.70 -4.47
CA ALA A 42 -26.90 -18.81 -3.52
C ALA A 42 -26.05 -17.57 -3.24
N LEU A 43 -24.73 -17.74 -3.02
CA LEU A 43 -23.79 -16.64 -2.85
C LEU A 43 -23.75 -15.71 -4.07
N ALA A 44 -23.70 -16.27 -5.28
CA ALA A 44 -23.67 -15.48 -6.52
C ALA A 44 -24.93 -14.61 -6.68
N THR A 45 -26.11 -15.19 -6.45
CA THR A 45 -27.38 -14.45 -6.51
C THR A 45 -27.44 -13.37 -5.41
N HIS A 46 -27.10 -13.76 -4.17
CA HIS A 46 -27.18 -12.88 -3.01
C HIS A 46 -26.18 -11.72 -3.05
N HIS A 47 -25.02 -11.91 -3.68
CA HIS A 47 -23.96 -10.91 -3.79
C HIS A 47 -23.93 -10.18 -5.15
N SER A 48 -24.87 -10.45 -6.05
CA SER A 48 -24.90 -9.86 -7.40
C SER A 48 -24.89 -8.33 -7.39
N SER A 49 -25.70 -7.70 -6.52
CA SER A 49 -25.74 -6.23 -6.33
C SER A 49 -24.39 -5.69 -5.89
N ALA A 50 -23.78 -6.29 -4.86
CA ALA A 50 -22.49 -5.85 -4.33
C ALA A 50 -21.36 -6.01 -5.36
N ALA A 51 -21.37 -7.11 -6.12
CA ALA A 51 -20.42 -7.34 -7.20
C ALA A 51 -20.56 -6.31 -8.32
N LEU A 52 -21.79 -6.00 -8.74
CA LEU A 52 -22.05 -4.95 -9.74
C LEU A 52 -21.57 -3.59 -9.23
N GLN A 53 -21.89 -3.24 -7.98
CA GLN A 53 -21.51 -1.97 -7.39
C GLN A 53 -19.98 -1.82 -7.27
N LEU A 54 -19.28 -2.89 -6.96
CA LEU A 54 -17.81 -2.92 -6.95
C LEU A 54 -17.25 -2.66 -8.36
N THR A 55 -17.75 -3.36 -9.39
CA THR A 55 -17.29 -3.16 -10.76
C THR A 55 -17.49 -1.71 -11.22
N LEU A 56 -18.68 -1.18 -11.01
CA LEU A 56 -19.00 0.22 -11.35
C LEU A 56 -18.10 1.19 -10.58
N ALA A 57 -17.85 0.94 -9.30
CA ALA A 57 -16.96 1.76 -8.49
C ALA A 57 -15.51 1.76 -9.01
N VAL A 58 -14.99 0.60 -9.41
CA VAL A 58 -13.63 0.51 -9.99
C VAL A 58 -13.57 1.25 -11.32
N GLU A 59 -14.52 1.01 -12.23
CA GLU A 59 -14.57 1.67 -13.54
C GLU A 59 -14.67 3.20 -13.41
N GLU A 60 -15.46 3.69 -12.45
CA GLU A 60 -15.61 5.11 -12.21
C GLU A 60 -14.34 5.75 -11.62
N LEU A 61 -13.68 5.08 -10.68
CA LEU A 61 -12.52 5.64 -9.99
C LEU A 61 -11.21 5.52 -10.79
N LYS A 62 -11.11 4.54 -11.68
CA LYS A 62 -9.88 4.23 -12.42
C LYS A 62 -9.29 5.46 -13.14
N PRO A 63 -10.05 6.25 -13.92
CA PRO A 63 -9.49 7.43 -14.59
C PRO A 63 -8.91 8.48 -13.62
N HIS A 64 -9.55 8.67 -12.46
CA HIS A 64 -9.09 9.62 -11.44
C HIS A 64 -7.82 9.14 -10.75
N ILE A 65 -7.78 7.87 -10.38
CA ILE A 65 -6.61 7.25 -9.74
C ILE A 65 -5.41 7.23 -10.68
N PHE A 66 -5.60 6.86 -11.95
CA PHE A 66 -4.54 6.91 -12.96
C PHE A 66 -3.94 8.31 -13.08
N LYS A 67 -4.81 9.34 -13.13
CA LYS A 67 -4.35 10.72 -13.23
C LYS A 67 -3.55 11.16 -12.01
N ILE A 68 -3.99 10.81 -10.80
CA ILE A 68 -3.26 11.13 -9.56
C ILE A 68 -1.94 10.36 -9.50
N SER A 69 -1.98 9.06 -9.75
CA SER A 69 -0.82 8.16 -9.71
C SER A 69 0.29 8.65 -10.65
N GLN A 70 -0.08 8.90 -11.91
CA GLN A 70 0.86 9.39 -12.91
C GLN A 70 1.43 10.76 -12.53
N PHE A 71 0.58 11.69 -12.07
CA PHE A 71 1.05 12.99 -11.61
C PHE A 71 2.04 12.87 -10.43
N ALA A 72 1.76 11.97 -9.48
CA ALA A 72 2.60 11.74 -8.31
C ALA A 72 3.96 11.14 -8.70
N TYR A 73 3.95 10.14 -9.58
CA TYR A 73 5.17 9.53 -10.10
C TYR A 73 6.03 10.54 -10.88
N ASP A 74 5.44 11.25 -11.85
CA ASP A 74 6.15 12.25 -12.64
C ASP A 74 6.71 13.37 -11.74
N SER A 75 5.93 13.81 -10.75
CA SER A 75 6.37 14.77 -9.74
C SER A 75 7.56 14.26 -8.94
N LEU A 76 7.53 13.02 -8.46
CA LEU A 76 8.63 12.42 -7.70
C LEU A 76 9.92 12.33 -8.55
N VAL A 77 9.81 11.84 -9.78
CA VAL A 77 10.94 11.70 -10.70
C VAL A 77 11.55 13.05 -11.07
N ASP A 78 10.74 14.03 -11.44
CA ASP A 78 11.26 15.33 -11.87
C ASP A 78 11.75 16.18 -10.69
N TRP A 79 11.09 16.11 -9.55
CA TRP A 79 11.48 16.89 -8.37
C TRP A 79 12.80 16.39 -7.77
N THR A 80 13.01 15.08 -7.71
CA THR A 80 14.31 14.49 -7.29
C THR A 80 15.44 14.88 -8.26
N ARG A 81 15.17 14.95 -9.58
CA ARG A 81 16.12 15.46 -10.59
C ARG A 81 16.41 16.95 -10.46
N GLU A 82 15.44 17.75 -10.05
CA GLU A 82 15.66 19.17 -9.78
C GLU A 82 16.56 19.40 -8.57
N ILE A 83 16.30 18.68 -7.46
CA ILE A 83 17.10 18.78 -6.24
C ILE A 83 18.53 18.28 -6.45
N GLN A 84 18.72 17.28 -7.32
CA GLN A 84 20.04 16.79 -7.74
C GLN A 84 20.98 17.91 -8.26
N LYS A 85 20.45 19.06 -8.72
CA LYS A 85 21.25 20.22 -9.12
C LYS A 85 21.96 20.91 -7.95
N TYR A 86 21.46 20.72 -6.73
CA TYR A 86 22.04 21.25 -5.50
C TYR A 86 23.06 20.30 -4.84
N ASP A 87 23.25 19.10 -5.41
CA ASP A 87 24.05 18.02 -4.83
C ASP A 87 25.53 18.38 -4.64
N ASN A 88 25.92 18.59 -3.38
CA ASN A 88 27.31 18.75 -2.99
C ASN A 88 27.98 17.39 -2.75
N ARG A 89 28.45 16.78 -3.84
CA ARG A 89 29.03 15.43 -3.86
C ARG A 89 30.26 15.24 -2.98
N SER A 90 30.96 16.31 -2.56
CA SER A 90 32.12 16.15 -1.68
C SER A 90 31.76 15.61 -0.30
N PHE A 91 30.49 15.74 0.11
CA PHE A 91 29.97 15.21 1.38
C PHE A 91 29.41 13.78 1.28
N ALA A 92 29.51 13.15 0.11
CA ALA A 92 28.79 11.92 -0.21
C ALA A 92 29.67 10.64 -0.19
N GLY A 93 30.92 10.73 0.29
CA GLY A 93 31.87 9.61 0.29
C GLY A 93 32.75 9.56 -0.96
N LYS A 94 33.40 8.42 -1.24
CA LYS A 94 34.35 8.29 -2.36
C LYS A 94 33.66 7.92 -3.67
N ASP A 95 32.64 7.08 -3.60
CA ASP A 95 31.83 6.69 -4.77
C ASP A 95 30.34 7.02 -4.55
N PRO A 96 29.95 8.30 -4.68
CA PRO A 96 28.66 8.75 -4.21
C PRO A 96 27.53 8.38 -5.17
N ARG A 97 26.51 7.68 -4.67
CA ARG A 97 25.26 7.49 -5.41
C ARG A 97 24.61 8.84 -5.74
N PRO A 98 24.03 9.02 -6.93
CA PRO A 98 23.34 10.25 -7.26
C PRO A 98 22.22 10.55 -6.26
N LEU A 99 22.18 11.78 -5.75
CA LEU A 99 21.22 12.26 -4.75
C LEU A 99 19.76 11.96 -5.14
N ARG A 100 19.39 12.06 -6.42
CA ARG A 100 18.04 11.72 -6.88
C ARG A 100 17.62 10.29 -6.51
N HIS A 101 18.56 9.34 -6.55
CA HIS A 101 18.30 7.95 -6.19
C HIS A 101 18.24 7.80 -4.68
N VAL A 102 19.08 8.52 -3.93
CA VAL A 102 18.97 8.55 -2.47
C VAL A 102 17.60 9.07 -2.03
N LEU A 103 17.10 10.14 -2.65
CA LEU A 103 15.77 10.70 -2.36
C LEU A 103 14.64 9.72 -2.71
N PHE A 104 14.73 9.07 -3.86
CA PHE A 104 13.75 8.07 -4.29
C PHE A 104 13.72 6.86 -3.33
N ASP A 105 14.89 6.28 -3.04
CA ASP A 105 15.02 5.16 -2.10
C ASP A 105 14.52 5.55 -0.69
N THR A 106 14.74 6.81 -0.27
CA THR A 106 14.23 7.30 1.02
C THR A 106 12.71 7.32 1.04
N ALA A 107 12.08 7.77 -0.06
CA ALA A 107 10.63 7.80 -0.20
C ALA A 107 10.03 6.40 -0.17
N GLU A 108 10.60 5.48 -0.95
CA GLU A 108 10.19 4.07 -0.99
C GLU A 108 10.32 3.41 0.39
N MET A 109 11.43 3.65 1.08
CA MET A 109 11.69 3.12 2.41
C MET A 109 10.70 3.67 3.45
N LEU A 110 10.40 4.98 3.41
CA LEU A 110 9.43 5.62 4.28
C LEU A 110 8.02 5.05 4.08
N THR A 111 7.59 4.92 2.83
CA THR A 111 6.29 4.38 2.45
C THR A 111 6.18 2.90 2.83
N SER A 112 7.19 2.09 2.50
CA SER A 112 7.21 0.65 2.78
C SER A 112 7.21 0.38 4.29
N HIS A 113 8.00 1.13 5.06
CA HIS A 113 8.01 1.04 6.53
C HIS A 113 6.62 1.36 7.10
N ALA A 114 6.00 2.46 6.66
CA ALA A 114 4.70 2.87 7.16
C ALA A 114 3.59 1.86 6.80
N GLN A 115 3.57 1.36 5.56
CA GLN A 115 2.63 0.32 5.13
C GLN A 115 2.79 -0.97 5.95
N ALA A 116 4.03 -1.38 6.23
CA ALA A 116 4.31 -2.56 7.04
C ALA A 116 3.94 -2.35 8.52
N ALA A 117 4.23 -1.18 9.08
CA ALA A 117 3.94 -0.85 10.48
C ALA A 117 2.42 -0.82 10.76
N THR A 118 1.60 -0.39 9.81
CA THR A 118 0.15 -0.37 9.97
C THR A 118 -0.53 -1.66 9.50
N ASN A 119 0.22 -2.67 9.01
CA ASN A 119 -0.33 -3.83 8.30
C ASN A 119 -1.30 -3.44 7.17
N GLY A 120 -1.06 -2.29 6.53
CA GLY A 120 -1.97 -1.72 5.53
C GLY A 120 -3.34 -1.29 6.05
N SER A 121 -3.57 -1.30 7.37
CA SER A 121 -4.68 -0.56 7.97
C SER A 121 -4.35 0.94 7.90
N GLY A 122 -5.37 1.81 7.81
CA GLY A 122 -5.16 3.24 7.57
C GLY A 122 -4.23 3.93 8.59
N TYR A 123 -4.00 5.23 8.43
CA TYR A 123 -3.03 6.02 9.22
C TYR A 123 -1.57 5.84 8.81
N ILE A 124 -1.31 5.39 7.57
CA ILE A 124 0.05 5.31 6.99
C ILE A 124 0.74 6.68 7.10
N HIS A 125 -0.02 7.74 6.82
CA HIS A 125 0.48 9.11 6.91
C HIS A 125 0.99 9.50 8.30
N ASN A 126 0.35 9.03 9.39
CA ASN A 126 0.81 9.36 10.74
C ASN A 126 2.17 8.72 11.04
N VAL A 127 2.42 7.51 10.51
CA VAL A 127 3.72 6.85 10.66
C VAL A 127 4.77 7.55 9.81
N MET A 128 4.46 7.91 8.56
CA MET A 128 5.39 8.67 7.71
C MET A 128 5.70 10.05 8.28
N PHE A 129 4.68 10.76 8.79
CA PHE A 129 4.81 12.12 9.34
C PHE A 129 5.58 12.16 10.67
N GLU A 130 5.91 11.01 11.25
CA GLU A 130 6.71 10.93 12.48
C GLU A 130 8.07 11.62 12.32
N ILE A 131 8.65 11.61 11.12
CA ILE A 131 9.94 12.27 10.85
C ILE A 131 9.84 13.80 11.00
N VAL A 132 8.66 14.37 10.74
CA VAL A 132 8.40 15.80 10.94
C VAL A 132 8.07 16.05 12.42
N ARG A 133 7.29 15.18 13.05
CA ARG A 133 6.80 15.37 14.43
C ARG A 133 7.88 15.18 15.51
N SER A 134 8.74 14.19 15.32
CA SER A 134 9.81 13.83 16.27
C SER A 134 11.17 14.40 15.86
N GLY A 135 11.21 15.17 14.76
CA GLY A 135 12.43 15.59 14.09
C GLY A 135 13.10 14.44 13.33
N GLY A 136 13.98 14.81 12.40
CA GLY A 136 14.85 13.86 11.71
C GLY A 136 15.76 13.09 12.69
N PRO A 137 16.38 11.99 12.22
CA PRO A 137 17.36 11.28 13.03
C PRO A 137 18.46 12.21 13.55
N ILE A 138 18.72 12.16 14.86
CA ILE A 138 19.83 12.89 15.49
C ILE A 138 21.14 12.25 15.01
N SER A 139 21.95 13.01 14.28
CA SER A 139 23.26 12.57 13.80
C SER A 139 24.38 13.08 14.69
N SER A 140 25.38 12.22 14.95
CA SER A 140 26.73 12.68 15.25
C SER A 140 27.59 12.54 14.00
N GLU A 141 28.53 13.46 13.79
CA GLU A 141 29.45 13.42 12.65
C GLU A 141 30.17 12.07 12.53
N GLY A 142 30.58 11.48 13.67
CA GLY A 142 31.22 10.16 13.71
C GLY A 142 30.31 9.03 13.23
N GLU A 143 29.01 9.05 13.57
CA GLU A 143 28.07 8.05 13.06
C GLU A 143 27.88 8.19 11.54
N PHE A 144 27.78 9.42 11.04
CA PHE A 144 27.65 9.65 9.60
C PHE A 144 28.86 9.11 8.83
N GLU A 145 30.08 9.37 9.32
CA GLU A 145 31.31 8.83 8.74
C GLU A 145 31.35 7.29 8.76
N GLU A 146 30.90 6.66 9.84
CA GLU A 146 30.82 5.19 9.95
C GLU A 146 29.85 4.59 8.93
N LEU A 147 28.67 5.19 8.78
CA LEU A 147 27.67 4.74 7.80
C LEU A 147 28.16 4.99 6.36
N LEU A 148 28.78 6.15 6.09
CA LEU A 148 29.41 6.44 4.81
C LEU A 148 30.44 5.39 4.41
N LYS A 149 31.33 5.03 5.33
CA LYS A 149 32.37 4.04 5.09
C LYS A 149 31.82 2.64 4.81
N GLN A 150 30.69 2.29 5.42
CA GLN A 150 30.02 1.00 5.19
C GLN A 150 29.30 0.95 3.84
N ALA A 151 28.75 2.07 3.37
CA ALA A 151 28.07 2.17 2.08
C ALA A 151 29.01 2.41 0.89
N ASP A 152 30.26 2.81 1.14
CA ASP A 152 31.23 3.12 0.09
C ASP A 152 31.45 1.89 -0.81
N HIS A 153 31.37 2.09 -2.14
CA HIS A 153 31.44 1.04 -3.16
C HIS A 153 30.28 0.02 -3.20
N CYS A 154 29.19 0.22 -2.43
CA CYS A 154 28.00 -0.60 -2.56
C CYS A 154 27.10 -0.10 -3.68
N CYS A 155 26.95 -0.91 -4.74
CA CYS A 155 26.13 -0.58 -5.91
C CYS A 155 24.67 -1.03 -5.80
N SER A 156 24.27 -1.72 -4.72
CA SER A 156 22.94 -2.32 -4.51
C SER A 156 22.02 -1.46 -3.63
N SER A 157 20.74 -1.86 -3.47
CA SER A 157 19.78 -1.16 -2.59
C SER A 157 20.33 -1.08 -1.17
N PHE A 158 20.16 0.05 -0.49
CA PHE A 158 20.84 0.29 0.80
C PHE A 158 20.35 -0.62 1.92
N GLU A 159 19.15 -1.18 1.80
CA GLU A 159 18.67 -2.21 2.72
C GLU A 159 19.48 -3.50 2.61
N SER A 160 20.19 -3.75 1.50
CA SER A 160 21.13 -4.88 1.39
C SER A 160 22.39 -4.69 2.23
N VAL A 161 22.77 -3.44 2.52
CA VAL A 161 23.95 -3.10 3.33
C VAL A 161 23.57 -2.93 4.80
N PHE A 162 22.49 -2.20 5.07
CA PHE A 162 22.11 -1.79 6.41
C PHE A 162 20.94 -2.57 7.01
N GLY A 163 20.31 -3.45 6.23
CA GLY A 163 19.07 -4.12 6.60
C GLY A 163 17.83 -3.27 6.31
N GLN A 164 16.67 -3.93 6.21
CA GLN A 164 15.38 -3.25 6.08
C GLN A 164 14.93 -2.66 7.43
N PRO A 165 14.28 -1.48 7.45
CA PRO A 165 13.66 -0.95 8.65
C PRO A 165 12.62 -1.92 9.23
N SER A 166 12.69 -2.14 10.55
CA SER A 166 11.70 -2.97 11.25
C SER A 166 10.36 -2.24 11.34
N PRO A 167 9.22 -2.89 11.01
CA PRO A 167 7.89 -2.28 11.15
C PRO A 167 7.48 -2.05 12.61
N LYS A 168 8.21 -2.63 13.58
CA LYS A 168 7.93 -2.49 15.02
C LYS A 168 8.71 -1.35 15.68
N GLU A 169 9.69 -0.80 14.99
CA GLU A 169 10.59 0.23 15.51
C GLU A 169 10.37 1.55 14.75
N LYS A 170 10.86 2.66 15.31
CA LYS A 170 10.81 3.94 14.62
C LYS A 170 11.74 3.91 13.42
N ILE A 171 11.30 4.50 12.30
CA ILE A 171 12.15 4.56 11.10
C ILE A 171 13.46 5.32 11.35
N ASN A 172 13.45 6.30 12.26
CA ASN A 172 14.64 7.06 12.68
C ASN A 172 15.72 6.21 13.36
N ASP A 173 15.39 5.00 13.83
CA ASP A 173 16.33 4.08 14.46
C ASP A 173 16.98 3.14 13.43
N ALA A 174 16.41 3.05 12.22
CA ALA A 174 16.92 2.18 11.16
C ALA A 174 18.15 2.79 10.48
N LYS A 175 19.27 2.06 10.46
CA LYS A 175 20.54 2.51 9.85
C LYS A 175 20.39 2.92 8.38
N ALA A 176 19.61 2.17 7.60
CA ALA A 176 19.36 2.46 6.20
C ALA A 176 18.71 3.84 6.02
N PHE A 177 17.69 4.14 6.83
CA PHE A 177 17.00 5.42 6.78
C PHE A 177 17.89 6.57 7.29
N ARG A 178 18.60 6.35 8.41
CA ARG A 178 19.55 7.33 8.97
C ARG A 178 20.61 7.72 7.94
N TRP A 179 21.20 6.74 7.26
CA TRP A 179 22.18 7.00 6.20
C TRP A 179 21.58 7.87 5.08
N SER A 180 20.41 7.51 4.55
CA SER A 180 19.79 8.28 3.45
C SER A 180 19.40 9.69 3.90
N PHE A 181 18.89 9.83 5.13
CA PHE A 181 18.57 11.12 5.72
C PHE A 181 19.82 11.99 5.86
N PHE A 182 20.92 11.45 6.39
CA PHE A 182 22.17 12.19 6.53
C PHE A 182 22.78 12.59 5.17
N GLN A 183 22.64 11.74 4.15
CA GLN A 183 23.02 12.10 2.78
C GLN A 183 22.23 13.32 2.28
N CYS A 184 20.91 13.33 2.46
CA CYS A 184 20.07 14.47 2.06
C CYS A 184 20.43 15.74 2.84
N HIS A 185 20.65 15.61 4.15
CA HIS A 185 21.02 16.71 5.02
C HIS A 185 22.40 17.30 4.70
N ALA A 186 23.41 16.46 4.47
CA ALA A 186 24.79 16.92 4.27
C ALA A 186 25.06 17.47 2.85
N ARG A 187 24.33 16.99 1.84
CA ARG A 187 24.61 17.30 0.43
C ARG A 187 23.84 18.49 -0.11
N VAL A 188 22.81 18.96 0.59
CA VAL A 188 21.97 20.09 0.19
C VAL A 188 21.85 21.05 1.36
N SER A 189 22.08 22.33 1.12
CA SER A 189 22.04 23.34 2.18
C SER A 189 20.61 23.58 2.69
N PRO A 190 20.43 23.99 3.96
CA PRO A 190 19.12 24.33 4.50
C PRO A 190 18.36 25.37 3.66
N HIS A 191 19.06 26.37 3.13
CA HIS A 191 18.45 27.38 2.25
C HIS A 191 17.85 26.78 0.96
N GLN A 192 18.54 25.80 0.35
CA GLN A 192 18.05 25.12 -0.84
C GLN A 192 16.85 24.21 -0.53
N TRP A 193 16.81 23.60 0.66
CA TRP A 193 15.62 22.89 1.12
C TRP A 193 14.42 23.82 1.29
N SER A 194 14.60 24.97 1.94
CA SER A 194 13.55 25.99 2.05
C SER A 194 13.08 26.50 0.69
N GLU A 195 14.00 26.77 -0.24
CA GLU A 195 13.65 27.19 -1.61
C GLU A 195 12.81 26.12 -2.33
N THR A 196 13.23 24.86 -2.20
CA THR A 196 12.56 23.69 -2.79
C THR A 196 11.14 23.56 -2.26
N TRP A 197 10.96 23.67 -0.94
CA TRP A 197 9.65 23.64 -0.28
C TRP A 197 8.73 24.78 -0.72
N ASN A 198 9.23 26.02 -0.68
CA ASN A 198 8.46 27.21 -1.05
C ASN A 198 8.03 27.17 -2.52
N ARG A 199 8.90 26.69 -3.42
CA ARG A 199 8.57 26.54 -4.84
C ARG A 199 7.46 25.51 -5.06
N ALA A 200 7.45 24.42 -4.29
CA ALA A 200 6.42 23.38 -4.39
C ALA A 200 5.01 23.91 -4.05
N TRP A 201 4.90 24.94 -3.21
CA TRP A 201 3.64 25.58 -2.80
C TRP A 201 3.24 26.83 -3.59
N SER A 202 4.07 27.25 -4.54
CA SER A 202 3.73 28.32 -5.47
C SER A 202 2.46 27.97 -6.29
N GLU A 203 1.82 28.97 -6.91
CA GLU A 203 0.55 28.77 -7.63
C GLU A 203 0.58 27.63 -8.67
N ASN A 204 1.72 27.42 -9.31
CA ASN A 204 1.96 26.33 -10.25
C ASN A 204 2.92 25.26 -9.70
N GLY A 205 3.16 25.26 -8.40
CA GLY A 205 3.99 24.29 -7.72
C GLY A 205 3.35 22.91 -7.64
N ARG A 206 4.17 21.86 -7.49
CA ARG A 206 3.73 20.46 -7.49
C ARG A 206 2.72 20.15 -6.38
N LEU A 207 2.93 20.70 -5.18
CA LEU A 207 2.03 20.48 -4.05
C LEU A 207 0.69 21.19 -4.24
N ALA A 208 0.70 22.43 -4.73
CA ALA A 208 -0.54 23.17 -5.03
C ALA A 208 -1.37 22.48 -6.12
N GLN A 209 -0.71 21.93 -7.15
CA GLN A 209 -1.38 21.16 -8.20
C GLN A 209 -1.95 19.83 -7.68
N LEU A 210 -1.20 19.11 -6.84
CA LEU A 210 -1.66 17.87 -6.22
C LEU A 210 -2.86 18.11 -5.30
N GLU A 211 -2.79 19.14 -4.45
CA GLU A 211 -3.88 19.57 -3.56
C GLU A 211 -5.14 19.88 -4.35
N LYS A 212 -5.03 20.69 -5.41
CA LYS A 212 -6.16 21.00 -6.29
C LYS A 212 -6.78 19.74 -6.91
N MET A 213 -5.94 18.77 -7.31
CA MET A 213 -6.41 17.50 -7.89
C MET A 213 -7.16 16.65 -6.86
N LEU A 214 -6.59 16.50 -5.66
CA LEU A 214 -7.21 15.73 -4.57
C LEU A 214 -8.52 16.36 -4.10
N ILE A 215 -8.57 17.69 -3.92
CA ILE A 215 -9.79 18.41 -3.57
C ILE A 215 -10.86 18.23 -4.65
N SER A 216 -10.48 18.31 -5.93
CA SER A 216 -11.42 18.17 -7.04
C SER A 216 -12.05 16.78 -7.16
N PHE A 217 -11.35 15.72 -6.74
CA PHE A 217 -11.84 14.33 -6.84
C PHE A 217 -12.35 13.74 -5.52
N ARG A 218 -12.17 14.45 -4.40
CA ARG A 218 -12.65 14.04 -3.08
C ARG A 218 -14.16 13.72 -3.05
N PRO A 219 -15.07 14.51 -3.66
CA PRO A 219 -16.50 14.19 -3.63
C PRO A 219 -16.84 12.82 -4.24
N GLU A 220 -16.18 12.45 -5.34
CA GLU A 220 -16.33 11.16 -6.01
C GLU A 220 -15.84 10.02 -5.12
N PHE A 221 -14.64 10.17 -4.52
CA PHE A 221 -14.09 9.17 -3.59
C PHE A 221 -15.01 8.94 -2.39
N GLU A 222 -15.53 10.00 -1.78
CA GLU A 222 -16.45 9.90 -0.64
C GLU A 222 -17.79 9.26 -1.03
N ARG A 223 -18.31 9.56 -2.22
CA ARG A 223 -19.56 8.97 -2.73
C ARG A 223 -19.39 7.47 -2.95
N VAL A 224 -18.31 7.04 -3.61
CA VAL A 224 -18.02 5.62 -3.82
C VAL A 224 -17.81 4.89 -2.49
N LYS A 225 -17.02 5.47 -1.57
CA LYS A 225 -16.83 4.89 -0.22
C LYS A 225 -18.16 4.66 0.50
N ARG A 226 -19.07 5.65 0.46
CA ARG A 226 -20.41 5.53 1.04
C ARG A 226 -21.23 4.42 0.37
N SER A 227 -21.19 4.32 -0.95
CA SER A 227 -21.89 3.26 -1.69
C SER A 227 -21.42 1.86 -1.30
N LEU A 228 -20.11 1.64 -1.18
CA LEU A 228 -19.56 0.35 -0.74
C LEU A 228 -19.98 0.00 0.69
N LEU A 229 -20.00 0.97 1.61
CA LEU A 229 -20.47 0.77 2.98
C LEU A 229 -21.96 0.40 3.05
N ILE A 230 -22.77 0.99 2.17
CA ILE A 230 -24.19 0.63 2.05
C ILE A 230 -24.33 -0.84 1.63
N GLU A 231 -23.62 -1.28 0.59
CA GLU A 231 -23.70 -2.69 0.13
C GLU A 231 -23.22 -3.67 1.20
N GLU A 232 -22.16 -3.36 1.93
CA GLU A 232 -21.74 -4.19 3.06
C GLU A 232 -22.79 -4.25 4.17
N SER A 233 -23.38 -3.11 4.54
CA SER A 233 -24.39 -3.07 5.59
C SER A 233 -25.64 -3.88 5.24
N LYS A 234 -26.02 -3.93 3.95
CA LYS A 234 -27.11 -4.78 3.44
C LYS A 234 -26.83 -6.26 3.65
N LEU A 235 -25.58 -6.69 3.50
CA LEU A 235 -25.16 -8.09 3.59
C LEU A 235 -24.82 -8.54 5.01
N ALA A 236 -24.39 -7.62 5.88
CA ALA A 236 -23.84 -7.93 7.21
C ALA A 236 -24.76 -8.80 8.09
N ASN A 237 -26.07 -8.58 8.02
CA ASN A 237 -27.06 -9.29 8.85
C ASN A 237 -27.83 -10.39 8.10
N THR A 238 -27.31 -10.84 6.96
CA THR A 238 -27.96 -11.86 6.12
C THR A 238 -27.37 -13.25 6.37
N VAL A 239 -28.00 -14.28 5.81
CA VAL A 239 -27.50 -15.67 5.90
C VAL A 239 -26.17 -15.84 5.15
N PHE A 240 -25.89 -14.94 4.20
CA PHE A 240 -24.67 -14.89 3.41
C PHE A 240 -24.04 -13.49 3.54
N PRO A 241 -23.33 -13.20 4.64
CA PRO A 241 -22.56 -11.98 4.76
C PRO A 241 -21.39 -11.97 3.77
N LEU A 242 -20.85 -10.78 3.48
CA LEU A 242 -19.87 -10.58 2.43
C LEU A 242 -18.62 -11.45 2.62
N GLU A 243 -18.20 -11.67 3.87
CA GLU A 243 -17.06 -12.48 4.28
C GLU A 243 -17.17 -13.95 3.82
N GLN A 244 -18.38 -14.47 3.58
CA GLN A 244 -18.56 -15.82 3.03
C GLN A 244 -18.17 -15.92 1.55
N ASN A 245 -18.08 -14.79 0.83
CA ASN A 245 -17.50 -14.72 -0.50
C ASN A 245 -16.10 -14.08 -0.43
N GLY A 246 -15.10 -14.90 -0.11
CA GLY A 246 -13.72 -14.43 0.12
C GLY A 246 -13.13 -13.60 -1.03
N GLN A 247 -13.43 -13.94 -2.29
CA GLN A 247 -12.95 -13.19 -3.46
C GLN A 247 -13.58 -11.80 -3.55
N LEU A 248 -14.91 -11.70 -3.38
CA LEU A 248 -15.57 -10.40 -3.42
C LEU A 248 -15.17 -9.54 -2.22
N PHE A 249 -15.08 -10.16 -1.03
CA PHE A 249 -14.67 -9.48 0.18
C PHE A 249 -13.24 -8.92 0.10
N SER A 250 -12.29 -9.68 -0.46
CA SER A 250 -10.92 -9.19 -0.66
C SER A 250 -10.90 -7.98 -1.61
N LYS A 251 -11.65 -8.03 -2.71
CA LYS A 251 -11.75 -6.91 -3.66
C LYS A 251 -12.39 -5.66 -3.03
N PHE A 252 -13.43 -5.82 -2.22
CA PHE A 252 -14.01 -4.73 -1.43
C PHE A 252 -13.00 -4.11 -0.47
N ARG A 253 -12.25 -4.95 0.25
CA ARG A 253 -11.20 -4.49 1.18
C ARG A 253 -10.09 -3.73 0.45
N SER A 254 -9.64 -4.23 -0.70
CA SER A 254 -8.63 -3.55 -1.53
C SER A 254 -9.12 -2.18 -2.01
N LEU A 255 -10.34 -2.08 -2.56
CA LEU A 255 -10.87 -0.80 -3.01
C LEU A 255 -11.02 0.20 -1.85
N LYS A 256 -11.46 -0.28 -0.69
CA LYS A 256 -11.54 0.55 0.52
C LYS A 256 -10.18 1.02 1.01
N LYS A 257 -9.14 0.19 0.88
CA LYS A 257 -7.77 0.58 1.20
C LYS A 257 -7.35 1.76 0.31
N VAL A 258 -7.52 1.64 -1.01
CA VAL A 258 -7.25 2.73 -1.98
C VAL A 258 -8.01 4.01 -1.61
N LEU A 259 -9.30 3.90 -1.32
CA LEU A 259 -10.13 5.04 -0.91
C LEU A 259 -9.68 5.67 0.41
N ASN A 260 -9.24 4.86 1.38
CA ASN A 260 -8.69 5.38 2.62
C ASN A 260 -7.36 6.09 2.39
N THR A 261 -6.49 5.55 1.53
CA THR A 261 -5.24 6.21 1.15
C THR A 261 -5.51 7.61 0.60
N LEU A 262 -6.46 7.72 -0.34
CA LEU A 262 -6.83 8.99 -0.98
C LEU A 262 -7.50 9.99 -0.02
N LEU A 263 -8.39 9.52 0.86
CA LEU A 263 -9.22 10.38 1.70
C LEU A 263 -8.58 10.73 3.06
N ILE A 264 -7.68 9.89 3.56
CA ILE A 264 -7.13 9.97 4.92
C ILE A 264 -5.61 10.10 4.87
N ASP A 265 -4.92 9.25 4.11
CA ASP A 265 -3.45 9.18 4.18
C ASP A 265 -2.72 10.19 3.27
N CYS A 266 -3.42 10.80 2.31
CA CYS A 266 -2.85 11.82 1.43
C CYS A 266 -3.42 13.21 1.71
N ASP A 267 -3.86 13.45 2.95
CA ASP A 267 -4.44 14.73 3.34
C ASP A 267 -3.38 15.83 3.46
N LEU A 268 -3.31 16.68 2.44
CA LEU A 268 -2.40 17.82 2.37
C LEU A 268 -2.80 18.96 3.31
N ASP A 269 -4.00 18.93 3.91
CA ASP A 269 -4.42 19.92 4.91
C ASP A 269 -3.43 19.97 6.08
N LYS A 270 -2.81 18.84 6.44
CA LYS A 270 -1.77 18.78 7.47
C LYS A 270 -0.49 19.53 7.09
N LEU A 271 -0.17 19.58 5.80
CA LEU A 271 1.00 20.31 5.29
C LEU A 271 0.70 21.80 5.08
N SER A 272 -0.57 22.18 4.98
CA SER A 272 -0.97 23.58 4.81
C SER A 272 -0.49 24.49 5.95
N PHE A 273 -0.38 23.96 7.18
CA PHE A 273 0.19 24.67 8.33
C PHE A 273 1.65 25.08 8.09
N TYR A 274 2.40 24.24 7.38
CA TYR A 274 3.82 24.45 7.06
C TYR A 274 4.03 25.17 5.73
N ARG A 275 2.96 25.63 5.07
CA ARG A 275 3.05 26.31 3.76
C ARG A 275 3.90 27.57 3.80
N ASN A 276 3.82 28.31 4.91
CA ASN A 276 4.64 29.50 5.16
C ASN A 276 5.77 29.19 6.15
N SER A 277 6.34 27.99 6.06
CA SER A 277 7.35 27.49 7.01
C SER A 277 8.40 28.57 7.27
N SER A 278 8.62 28.82 8.55
CA SER A 278 9.78 29.55 9.04
C SER A 278 11.04 28.70 8.88
N ALA A 279 12.21 29.31 9.04
CA ALA A 279 13.50 28.59 8.98
C ALA A 279 13.63 27.47 10.04
N ASP A 280 12.75 27.46 11.06
CA ASP A 280 12.74 26.50 12.15
C ASP A 280 11.87 25.24 11.88
N ASP A 281 11.17 25.18 10.75
CA ASP A 281 10.21 24.10 10.43
C ASP A 281 10.82 22.92 9.63
N ASP A 282 12.15 22.73 9.72
CA ASP A 282 12.90 21.59 9.17
C ASP A 282 12.43 21.14 7.75
N PRO A 283 12.73 21.95 6.70
CA PRO A 283 12.17 21.78 5.36
C PRO A 283 12.58 20.48 4.66
N LEU A 284 13.67 19.83 5.09
CA LEU A 284 14.09 18.54 4.56
C LEU A 284 13.04 17.46 4.88
N GLU A 285 12.62 17.38 6.14
CA GLU A 285 11.67 16.40 6.66
C GLU A 285 10.31 16.54 5.96
N LEU A 286 9.86 17.79 5.76
CA LEU A 286 8.64 18.09 5.01
C LEU A 286 8.72 17.62 3.55
N VAL A 287 9.86 17.84 2.89
CA VAL A 287 10.10 17.35 1.52
C VAL A 287 10.15 15.83 1.47
N LEU A 288 10.86 15.16 2.40
CA LEU A 288 10.95 13.70 2.45
C LEU A 288 9.60 13.05 2.72
N TYR A 289 8.82 13.59 3.66
CA TYR A 289 7.45 13.15 3.91
C TYR A 289 6.60 13.28 2.64
N THR A 290 6.72 14.40 1.93
CA THR A 290 5.99 14.63 0.69
C THR A 290 6.38 13.63 -0.40
N PHE A 291 7.66 13.27 -0.50
CA PHE A 291 8.09 12.22 -1.40
C PHE A 291 7.51 10.86 -1.03
N GLY A 292 7.48 10.51 0.25
CA GLY A 292 6.76 9.30 0.71
C GLY A 292 5.29 9.32 0.32
N ALA A 293 4.59 10.45 0.49
CA ALA A 293 3.20 10.59 0.07
C ALA A 293 3.02 10.46 -1.45
N MET A 294 3.92 11.03 -2.27
CA MET A 294 3.91 10.87 -3.72
C MET A 294 4.17 9.42 -4.14
N GLU A 295 5.09 8.74 -3.47
CA GLU A 295 5.36 7.31 -3.70
C GLU A 295 4.18 6.42 -3.29
N LEU A 296 3.48 6.77 -2.21
CA LEU A 296 2.25 6.07 -1.82
C LEU A 296 1.14 6.25 -2.86
N LEU A 297 1.05 7.43 -3.48
CA LEU A 297 0.06 7.73 -4.52
C LEU A 297 0.40 7.08 -5.87
N SER A 298 1.67 6.98 -6.25
CA SER A 298 2.11 6.34 -7.50
C SER A 298 1.81 4.84 -7.52
N GLN A 299 1.72 4.20 -6.36
CA GLN A 299 1.38 2.77 -6.24
C GLN A 299 -0.12 2.48 -6.41
N LEU A 300 -0.99 3.50 -6.39
CA LEU A 300 -2.45 3.29 -6.42
C LEU A 300 -2.96 2.74 -7.75
N GLU A 301 -2.23 2.97 -8.85
CA GLU A 301 -2.59 2.43 -10.17
C GLU A 301 -2.55 0.90 -10.17
N ASP A 302 -1.49 0.31 -9.62
CA ASP A 302 -1.34 -1.14 -9.50
C ASP A 302 -2.40 -1.72 -8.55
N ASP A 303 -2.63 -1.04 -7.42
CA ASP A 303 -3.65 -1.42 -6.45
C ASP A 303 -5.04 -1.47 -7.08
N ILE A 304 -5.44 -0.48 -7.90
CA ILE A 304 -6.77 -0.50 -8.54
C ILE A 304 -6.86 -1.52 -9.68
N CYS A 305 -5.78 -1.74 -10.43
CA CYS A 305 -5.76 -2.74 -11.50
C CYS A 305 -5.89 -4.17 -10.94
N SER A 306 -5.24 -4.46 -9.81
CA SER A 306 -5.30 -5.78 -9.14
C SER A 306 -6.70 -6.18 -8.66
N ILE A 307 -7.63 -5.23 -8.53
CA ILE A 307 -9.02 -5.49 -8.10
C ILE A 307 -9.84 -6.14 -9.23
N GLN A 308 -9.47 -5.90 -10.49
CA GLN A 308 -10.21 -6.43 -11.64
C GLN A 308 -9.85 -7.90 -11.94
N GLU A 309 -8.61 -8.30 -11.64
CA GLU A 309 -8.08 -9.67 -11.78
C GLU A 309 -8.72 -10.66 -10.79
#